data_AF-A0A6I0LCR2-F1
#
_entry.id   AF-A0A6I0LCR2-F1
#
_cell.length_a   1.000
_cell.length_b   1.000
_cell.length_c   1.000
_cell.angle_alpha   90.00
_cell.angle_beta   90.00
_cell.angle_gamma   90.00
#
_symmetry.space_group_name_H-M   'P 1'
#
loop_
_entity.id
_entity.type
_entity.pdbx_description
1 polymer ?
#
loop_
_entity_poly.entity_id
_entity_poly.type
_entity_poly.pdbx_seq_one_letter_code
_entity_poly.pdbx_strand_id
1 'polypeptide(L)'
;MNEAIIKQMSGIVAEVMTSFQSDFEQYDKPYIEKAEACQFPMIWIVGTSHTYLLKLGSYKEFFFNNESVRLNYVQGDNGFNAYLNMYPNDHIFIIGKDKVSKVSLEQAKEAIRDYVIPAVKEWEECNGALPKRCKVKVKLNNISISKLKELICDCEAHNNTSLIDSLRGFHRYRQVASDHYIQVNYNPSYNEFGFCEYINGKSGLVGGIVFHGWKETGYQENYAVQLTPNYGWSKHT
;
A
#
# COMPACT_ATOMS: atom_id res chain seq x y z
N MET A 1 17.27 14.02 28.31
CA MET A 1 17.78 14.26 26.94
C MET A 1 16.67 14.79 26.04
N ASN A 2 15.53 14.10 25.97
CA ASN A 2 14.47 14.45 25.00
C ASN A 2 13.58 15.63 25.44
N GLU A 3 13.65 16.10 26.69
CA GLU A 3 12.84 17.23 27.19
C GLU A 3 13.04 18.53 26.39
N ALA A 4 14.28 18.84 25.99
CA ALA A 4 14.57 20.04 25.20
C ALA A 4 13.92 19.96 23.80
N ILE A 5 13.98 18.77 23.17
CA ILE A 5 13.31 18.49 21.90
C ILE A 5 11.80 18.64 22.06
N ILE A 6 11.21 18.00 23.08
CA ILE A 6 9.77 18.03 23.32
C ILE A 6 9.29 19.46 23.55
N LYS A 7 10.05 20.27 24.31
CA LYS A 7 9.74 21.68 24.50
C LYS A 7 9.76 22.46 23.19
N GLN A 8 10.75 22.21 22.33
CA GLN A 8 10.83 22.83 21.01
C GLN A 8 9.64 22.41 20.12
N MET A 9 9.31 21.12 20.09
CA MET A 9 8.16 20.59 19.34
C MET A 9 6.84 21.18 19.85
N SER A 10 6.66 21.28 21.16
CA SER A 10 5.46 21.88 21.77
C SER A 10 5.29 23.34 21.34
N GLY A 11 6.40 24.10 21.29
CA GLY A 11 6.39 25.47 20.78
C GLY A 11 5.99 25.55 19.30
N ILE A 12 6.50 24.63 18.47
CA ILE A 12 6.14 24.53 17.05
C ILE A 12 4.65 24.21 16.90
N VAL A 13 4.10 23.26 17.67
CA VAL A 13 2.67 22.93 17.65
C VAL A 13 1.83 24.16 17.98
N ALA A 14 2.18 24.89 19.04
CA ALA A 14 1.45 26.09 19.45
C ALA A 14 1.49 27.20 18.39
N GLU A 15 2.56 27.28 17.60
CA GLU A 15 2.72 28.28 16.53
C GLU A 15 1.99 27.87 15.23
N VAL A 16 2.05 26.59 14.86
CA VAL A 16 1.62 26.09 13.54
C VAL A 16 0.19 25.57 13.54
N MET A 17 -0.18 24.80 14.57
CA MET A 17 -1.45 24.08 14.60
C MET A 17 -2.57 24.98 15.13
N THR A 18 -3.66 25.07 14.39
CA THR A 18 -4.87 25.81 14.76
C THR A 18 -5.96 24.92 15.34
N SER A 19 -5.85 23.59 15.16
CA SER A 19 -6.77 22.60 15.70
C SER A 19 -6.03 21.30 16.02
N PHE A 20 -6.64 20.44 16.85
CA PHE A 20 -6.11 19.13 17.22
C PHE A 20 -4.69 19.15 17.82
N GLN A 21 -4.31 20.21 18.53
CA GLN A 21 -2.98 20.30 19.17
C GLN A 21 -2.73 19.16 20.17
N SER A 22 -3.81 18.57 20.71
CA SER A 22 -3.74 17.39 21.58
C SER A 22 -3.12 16.17 20.91
N ASP A 23 -3.11 16.08 19.57
CA ASP A 23 -2.56 14.93 18.85
C ASP A 23 -1.05 14.81 19.09
N PHE A 24 -0.34 15.94 19.20
CA PHE A 24 1.06 15.92 19.58
C PHE A 24 1.27 15.32 20.98
N GLU A 25 0.46 15.74 21.96
CA GLU A 25 0.57 15.25 23.34
C GLU A 25 0.21 13.76 23.46
N GLN A 26 -0.75 13.29 22.66
CA GLN A 26 -1.24 11.91 22.72
C GLN A 26 -0.39 10.93 21.92
N TYR A 27 0.14 11.35 20.76
CA TYR A 27 0.78 10.46 19.81
C TYR A 27 2.27 10.74 19.66
N ASP A 28 2.67 11.96 19.28
CA ASP A 28 4.08 12.24 18.94
C ASP A 28 4.99 12.31 20.17
N LYS A 29 4.59 13.05 21.20
CA LYS A 29 5.39 13.28 22.40
C LYS A 29 5.75 11.97 23.13
N PRO A 30 4.81 11.02 23.39
CA PRO A 30 5.16 9.75 24.03
C PRO A 30 6.18 8.93 23.24
N TYR A 31 6.20 9.05 21.91
CA TYR A 31 7.23 8.40 21.10
C TYR A 31 8.59 9.06 21.31
N ILE A 32 8.67 10.39 21.29
CA ILE A 32 9.91 11.12 21.50
C ILE A 32 10.45 10.92 22.93
N GLU A 33 9.59 10.87 23.95
CA GLU A 33 9.98 10.59 25.33
C GLU A 33 10.69 9.24 25.47
N LYS A 34 10.20 8.22 24.76
CA LYS A 34 10.71 6.84 24.81
C LYS A 34 11.78 6.55 23.77
N ALA A 35 12.09 7.51 22.89
CA ALA A 35 12.99 7.30 21.77
C ALA A 35 14.43 7.07 22.23
N GLU A 36 15.02 5.96 21.77
CA GLU A 36 16.43 5.67 21.92
C GLU A 36 17.29 6.41 20.89
N ALA A 37 18.57 6.57 21.20
CA ALA A 37 19.51 7.30 20.34
C ALA A 37 19.61 6.73 18.91
N CYS A 38 19.40 5.43 18.70
CA CYS A 38 19.40 4.79 17.39
C CYS A 38 18.14 5.07 16.55
N GLN A 39 17.06 5.53 17.18
CA GLN A 39 15.78 5.79 16.51
C GLN A 39 15.73 7.20 15.89
N PHE A 40 16.72 8.05 16.20
CA PHE A 40 16.94 9.31 15.52
C PHE A 40 17.80 9.13 14.27
N PRO A 41 17.61 9.97 13.23
CA PRO A 41 16.67 11.08 13.16
C PRO A 41 15.25 10.62 12.85
N MET A 42 14.28 11.49 13.11
CA MET A 42 12.90 11.33 12.65
C MET A 42 12.52 12.50 11.75
N ILE A 43 11.62 12.27 10.80
CA ILE A 43 11.01 13.36 10.02
C ILE A 43 9.65 13.64 10.62
N TRP A 44 9.35 14.90 10.89
CA TRP A 44 8.09 15.32 11.47
C TRP A 44 7.43 16.35 10.56
N ILE A 45 6.23 16.04 10.09
CA ILE A 45 5.42 16.90 9.25
C ILE A 45 4.34 17.50 10.14
N VAL A 46 4.20 18.83 10.10
CA VAL A 46 3.24 19.57 10.92
C VAL A 46 2.42 20.46 10.01
N GLY A 47 1.14 20.10 9.86
CA GLY A 47 0.14 20.94 9.22
C GLY A 47 -0.68 21.71 10.25
N THR A 48 -1.73 22.42 9.81
CA THR A 48 -2.57 23.24 10.70
C THR A 48 -3.51 22.41 11.60
N SER A 49 -3.72 21.14 11.27
CA SER A 49 -4.73 20.26 11.89
C SER A 49 -4.26 18.82 12.08
N HIS A 50 -2.97 18.53 11.84
CA HIS A 50 -2.44 17.18 11.92
C HIS A 50 -0.92 17.19 12.09
N THR A 51 -0.39 16.04 12.52
CA THR A 51 1.04 15.75 12.55
C THR A 51 1.33 14.37 11.97
N TYR A 52 2.53 14.19 11.42
CA TYR A 52 3.05 12.87 11.03
C TYR A 52 4.50 12.71 11.50
N LEU A 53 4.73 11.72 12.36
CA LEU A 53 6.07 11.36 12.82
C LEU A 53 6.60 10.11 12.10
N LEU A 54 7.59 10.31 11.24
CA LEU A 54 8.21 9.29 10.40
C LEU A 54 9.57 8.87 10.99
N LYS A 55 9.69 7.59 11.36
CA LYS A 55 10.82 7.04 12.14
C LYS A 55 12.01 6.65 11.27
N LEU A 56 12.70 7.65 10.71
CA LEU A 56 13.80 7.43 9.75
C LEU A 56 14.98 6.63 10.34
N GLY A 57 15.39 6.90 11.58
CA GLY A 57 16.48 6.18 12.25
C GLY A 57 16.20 4.68 12.45
N SER A 58 14.92 4.33 12.58
CA SER A 58 14.48 2.92 12.69
C SER A 58 14.35 2.21 11.34
N TYR A 59 14.56 2.89 10.20
CA TYR A 59 14.34 2.30 8.88
C TYR A 59 15.13 1.01 8.66
N LYS A 60 16.40 0.99 9.08
CA LYS A 60 17.26 -0.20 8.92
C LYS A 60 16.66 -1.42 9.59
N GLU A 61 16.24 -1.30 10.84
CA GLU A 61 15.61 -2.39 11.58
C GLU A 61 14.32 -2.87 10.89
N PHE A 62 13.46 -1.93 10.49
CA PHE A 62 12.24 -2.27 9.76
C PHE A 62 12.54 -3.01 8.45
N PHE A 63 13.53 -2.53 7.68
CA PHE A 63 13.92 -3.10 6.41
C PHE A 63 14.50 -4.52 6.58
N PHE A 64 15.32 -4.74 7.60
CA PHE A 64 15.93 -6.06 7.87
C PHE A 64 14.89 -7.08 8.34
N ASN A 65 13.94 -6.67 9.17
CA ASN A 65 13.02 -7.59 9.81
C ASN A 65 11.72 -7.84 9.02
N ASN A 66 11.38 -7.00 8.03
CA ASN A 66 10.08 -7.08 7.34
C ASN A 66 10.23 -7.27 5.83
N GLU A 67 9.77 -8.43 5.33
CA GLU A 67 9.77 -8.73 3.88
C GLU A 67 8.91 -7.75 3.08
N SER A 68 7.75 -7.36 3.60
CA SER A 68 6.85 -6.42 2.94
C SER A 68 7.50 -5.06 2.68
N VAL A 69 8.33 -4.57 3.61
CA VAL A 69 9.08 -3.31 3.45
C VAL A 69 10.09 -3.44 2.31
N ARG A 70 10.80 -4.57 2.22
CA ARG A 70 11.75 -4.83 1.13
C ARG A 70 11.06 -4.91 -0.22
N LEU A 71 9.93 -5.62 -0.30
CA LEU A 71 9.16 -5.74 -1.54
C LEU A 71 8.54 -4.40 -1.95
N ASN A 72 8.08 -3.58 -1.01
CA ASN A 72 7.60 -2.22 -1.27
C ASN A 72 8.72 -1.33 -1.83
N TYR A 73 9.92 -1.42 -1.25
CA TYR A 73 11.10 -0.69 -1.73
C TYR A 73 11.42 -1.01 -3.19
N VAL A 74 11.49 -2.29 -3.57
CA VAL A 74 11.69 -2.73 -4.96
C VAL A 74 10.61 -2.17 -5.90
N GLN A 75 9.40 -2.00 -5.38
CA GLN A 75 8.25 -1.45 -6.10
C GLN A 75 8.19 0.09 -6.02
N GLY A 76 9.29 0.77 -5.67
CA GLY A 76 9.43 2.23 -5.72
C GLY A 76 8.98 2.98 -4.46
N ASP A 77 8.74 2.28 -3.35
CA ASP A 77 8.26 2.88 -2.10
C ASP A 77 9.28 2.75 -0.97
N ASN A 78 9.88 3.86 -0.59
CA ASN A 78 10.85 3.92 0.50
C ASN A 78 10.19 4.07 1.89
N GLY A 79 8.85 4.02 1.98
CA GLY A 79 8.08 4.13 3.21
C GLY A 79 7.84 5.57 3.70
N PHE A 80 8.45 6.57 3.07
CA PHE A 80 8.44 7.95 3.56
C PHE A 80 7.96 8.97 2.51
N ASN A 81 8.38 8.82 1.25
CA ASN A 81 8.12 9.80 0.20
C ASN A 81 6.62 10.04 -0.04
N ALA A 82 5.77 9.03 0.17
CA ALA A 82 4.33 9.17 0.01
C ALA A 82 3.75 10.26 0.93
N TYR A 83 4.17 10.29 2.20
CA TYR A 83 3.75 11.30 3.17
C TYR A 83 4.23 12.70 2.76
N LEU A 84 5.51 12.82 2.37
CA LEU A 84 6.08 14.10 1.94
C LEU A 84 5.40 14.66 0.69
N ASN A 85 5.03 13.80 -0.26
CA ASN A 85 4.38 14.22 -1.50
C ASN A 85 2.88 14.52 -1.31
N MET A 86 2.23 13.90 -0.33
CA MET A 86 0.84 14.14 0.02
C MET A 86 0.66 15.49 0.73
N TYR A 87 1.68 15.93 1.46
CA TYR A 87 1.67 17.14 2.29
C TYR A 87 2.78 18.14 1.90
N PRO A 88 2.86 18.58 0.63
CA PRO A 88 4.01 19.35 0.12
C PRO A 88 4.10 20.78 0.68
N ASN A 89 3.01 21.29 1.26
CA ASN A 89 2.90 22.66 1.77
C ASN A 89 3.05 22.74 3.31
N ASP A 90 3.05 21.60 4.00
CA ASP A 90 3.15 21.56 5.44
C ASP A 90 4.59 21.80 5.91
N HIS A 91 4.77 22.12 7.19
CA HIS A 91 6.10 22.34 7.73
C HIS A 91 6.80 21.02 8.00
N ILE A 92 7.97 20.85 7.42
CA ILE A 92 8.77 19.62 7.55
C ILE A 92 9.96 19.91 8.47
N PHE A 93 10.15 19.04 9.44
CA PHE A 93 11.23 19.12 10.40
C PHE A 93 12.02 17.81 10.44
N ILE A 94 13.33 17.90 10.64
CA ILE A 94 14.16 16.78 11.07
C ILE A 94 14.36 16.91 12.58
N ILE A 95 13.93 15.90 13.30
CA ILE A 95 14.19 15.73 14.73
C ILE A 95 15.48 14.94 14.87
N GLY A 96 16.55 15.61 15.27
CA GLY A 96 17.80 14.98 15.68
C GLY A 96 17.86 14.71 17.18
N LYS A 97 19.00 14.22 17.67
CA LYS A 97 19.21 13.90 19.09
C LYS A 97 19.20 15.11 20.03
N ASP A 98 19.52 16.29 19.50
CA ASP A 98 19.72 17.49 20.30
C ASP A 98 18.84 18.68 19.86
N LYS A 99 18.28 18.62 18.65
CA LYS A 99 17.54 19.74 18.05
C LYS A 99 16.50 19.30 17.05
N VAL A 100 15.45 20.11 16.92
CA VAL A 100 14.49 20.07 15.81
C VAL A 100 14.88 21.15 14.80
N SER A 101 15.07 20.77 13.54
CA SER A 101 15.47 21.69 12.46
C SER A 101 14.41 21.68 11.37
N LYS A 102 13.89 22.85 11.00
CA LYS A 102 13.00 22.99 9.84
C LYS A 102 13.81 22.76 8.56
N VAL A 103 13.25 22.01 7.62
CA VAL A 103 13.89 21.67 6.35
C VAL A 103 12.93 21.84 5.18
N SER A 104 13.46 21.93 3.97
CA SER A 104 12.66 21.87 2.75
C SER A 104 12.25 20.43 2.42
N LEU A 105 11.27 20.29 1.52
CA LEU A 105 10.86 19.00 0.96
C LEU A 105 12.05 18.23 0.35
N GLU A 106 12.90 18.91 -0.40
CA GLU A 106 14.05 18.29 -1.05
C GLU A 106 15.12 17.86 -0.04
N GLN A 107 15.39 18.67 0.99
CA GLN A 107 16.28 18.29 2.09
C GLN A 107 15.76 17.07 2.86
N ALA A 108 14.43 16.96 3.07
CA ALA A 108 13.83 15.79 3.68
C ALA A 108 13.97 14.53 2.82
N LYS A 109 13.79 14.64 1.48
CA LYS A 109 14.02 13.54 0.54
C LYS A 109 15.49 13.10 0.48
N GLU A 110 16.42 14.05 0.56
CA GLU A 110 17.85 13.76 0.66
C GLU A 110 18.17 13.02 1.96
N ALA A 111 17.67 13.50 3.09
CA ALA A 111 17.82 12.79 4.37
C ALA A 111 17.25 11.36 4.29
N ILE A 112 16.08 11.16 3.68
CA ILE A 112 15.52 9.81 3.47
C ILE A 112 16.50 8.95 2.66
N ARG A 113 17.02 9.48 1.55
CA ARG A 113 17.96 8.75 0.69
C ARG A 113 19.21 8.31 1.45
N ASP A 114 19.75 9.18 2.30
CA ASP A 114 20.99 8.94 3.06
C ASP A 114 20.84 7.84 4.11
N TYR A 115 19.62 7.54 4.58
CA TYR A 115 19.37 6.45 5.52
C TYR A 115 18.88 5.18 4.81
N VAL A 116 18.06 5.34 3.76
CA VAL A 116 17.48 4.21 3.03
C VAL A 116 18.52 3.48 2.20
N ILE A 117 19.33 4.19 1.41
CA ILE A 117 20.28 3.54 0.49
C ILE A 117 21.31 2.69 1.24
N PRO A 118 21.98 3.18 2.30
CA PRO A 118 22.95 2.36 3.03
C PRO A 118 22.31 1.13 3.67
N ALA A 119 21.11 1.26 4.26
CA ALA A 119 20.41 0.14 4.87
C ALA A 119 20.08 -0.96 3.83
N VAL A 120 19.64 -0.55 2.64
CA VAL A 120 19.37 -1.48 1.53
C VAL A 120 20.65 -2.19 1.08
N LYS A 121 21.73 -1.45 0.85
CA LYS A 121 23.01 -2.02 0.42
C LYS A 121 23.56 -3.03 1.42
N GLU A 122 23.56 -2.68 2.70
CA GLU A 122 24.03 -3.56 3.76
C GLU A 122 23.19 -4.85 3.84
N TRP A 123 21.87 -4.74 3.67
CA TRP A 123 21.01 -5.92 3.63
C TRP A 123 21.33 -6.82 2.43
N GLU A 124 21.52 -6.24 1.23
CA GLU A 124 21.87 -7.00 0.01
C GLU A 124 23.24 -7.66 0.10
N GLU A 125 24.22 -7.03 0.75
CA GLU A 125 25.53 -7.62 1.02
C GLU A 125 25.42 -8.88 1.90
N CYS A 126 24.51 -8.87 2.87
CA CYS A 126 24.32 -9.98 3.81
C CYS A 126 23.38 -11.08 3.29
N ASN A 127 22.42 -10.76 2.41
CA ASN A 127 21.30 -11.66 2.05
C ASN A 127 21.19 -11.93 0.54
N GLY A 128 22.02 -11.27 -0.27
CA GLY A 128 21.91 -11.30 -1.73
C GLY A 128 20.98 -10.22 -2.28
N ALA A 129 20.98 -10.10 -3.61
CA ALA A 129 20.24 -9.05 -4.31
C ALA A 129 18.71 -9.16 -4.10
N LEU A 130 18.06 -8.00 -3.98
CA LEU A 130 16.60 -7.92 -3.97
C LEU A 130 15.99 -8.39 -5.30
N PRO A 131 14.74 -8.89 -5.29
CA PRO A 131 14.06 -9.24 -6.53
C PRO A 131 13.95 -8.03 -7.46
N LYS A 132 14.08 -8.24 -8.77
CA LYS A 132 13.97 -7.14 -9.77
C LYS A 132 12.53 -6.83 -10.17
N ARG A 133 11.60 -7.77 -9.95
CA ARG A 133 10.19 -7.66 -10.31
C ARG A 133 9.35 -8.33 -9.25
N CYS A 134 8.50 -7.54 -8.61
CA CYS A 134 7.52 -7.99 -7.65
C CYS A 134 6.14 -7.92 -8.32
N LYS A 135 5.59 -9.06 -8.70
CA LYS A 135 4.23 -9.16 -9.26
C LYS A 135 3.50 -10.26 -8.52
N VAL A 136 2.28 -9.96 -8.09
CA VAL A 136 1.41 -10.97 -7.50
C VAL A 136 1.07 -12.01 -8.56
N LYS A 137 1.33 -13.28 -8.24
CA LYS A 137 1.03 -14.39 -9.14
C LYS A 137 -0.48 -14.59 -9.20
N VAL A 138 -1.02 -14.91 -10.36
CA VAL A 138 -2.42 -15.31 -10.52
C VAL A 138 -2.48 -16.80 -10.78
N LYS A 139 -3.24 -17.53 -9.97
CA LYS A 139 -3.50 -18.96 -10.12
C LYS A 139 -4.96 -19.15 -10.55
N LEU A 140 -5.16 -19.78 -11.71
CA LEU A 140 -6.49 -20.15 -12.17
C LEU A 140 -6.91 -21.47 -11.53
N ASN A 141 -8.14 -21.54 -11.05
CA ASN A 141 -8.75 -22.74 -10.50
C ASN A 141 -10.10 -23.00 -11.15
N ASN A 142 -10.44 -24.27 -11.34
CA ASN A 142 -11.72 -24.71 -11.93
C ASN A 142 -12.04 -24.12 -13.31
N ILE A 143 -11.03 -23.66 -14.06
CA ILE A 143 -11.18 -23.21 -15.45
C ILE A 143 -9.93 -23.57 -16.26
N SER A 144 -10.13 -23.97 -17.52
CA SER A 144 -9.03 -24.14 -18.47
C SER A 144 -8.69 -22.82 -19.16
N ILE A 145 -7.45 -22.65 -19.60
CA ILE A 145 -7.04 -21.46 -20.36
C ILE A 145 -7.88 -21.31 -21.64
N SER A 146 -8.22 -22.41 -22.31
CA SER A 146 -9.05 -22.40 -23.51
C SER A 146 -10.46 -21.86 -23.21
N LYS A 147 -11.09 -22.31 -22.12
CA LYS A 147 -12.41 -21.79 -21.73
C LYS A 147 -12.34 -20.32 -21.32
N LEU A 148 -11.29 -19.91 -20.60
CA LEU A 148 -11.12 -18.51 -20.25
C LEU A 148 -10.98 -17.63 -21.51
N LYS A 149 -10.22 -18.07 -22.51
CA LYS A 149 -10.10 -17.36 -23.80
C LYS A 149 -11.44 -17.27 -24.52
N GLU A 150 -12.20 -18.36 -24.55
CA GLU A 150 -13.55 -18.38 -25.14
C GLU A 150 -14.46 -17.33 -24.48
N LEU A 151 -14.49 -17.28 -23.15
CA LEU A 151 -15.27 -16.28 -22.40
C LEU A 151 -14.82 -14.84 -22.68
N ILE A 152 -13.52 -14.60 -22.83
CA ILE A 152 -12.97 -13.28 -23.20
C ILE A 152 -13.38 -12.91 -24.62
N CYS A 153 -13.25 -13.82 -25.59
CA CYS A 153 -13.67 -13.59 -26.98
C CYS A 153 -15.17 -13.34 -27.09
N ASP A 154 -15.98 -14.03 -26.28
CA ASP A 154 -17.43 -13.77 -26.20
C ASP A 154 -17.71 -12.36 -25.68
N CYS A 155 -16.98 -11.89 -24.67
CA CYS A 155 -17.11 -10.50 -24.21
C CYS A 155 -16.74 -9.50 -25.32
N GLU A 156 -15.62 -9.72 -26.01
CA GLU A 156 -15.15 -8.85 -27.09
C GLU A 156 -16.16 -8.79 -28.26
N ALA A 157 -16.78 -9.92 -28.62
CA ALA A 157 -17.82 -9.98 -29.64
C ALA A 157 -19.06 -9.15 -29.28
N HIS A 158 -19.33 -8.95 -27.98
CA HIS A 158 -20.41 -8.10 -27.47
C HIS A 158 -19.93 -6.69 -27.07
N ASN A 159 -18.75 -6.25 -27.55
CA ASN A 159 -18.14 -4.97 -27.22
C ASN A 159 -17.97 -4.73 -25.70
N ASN A 160 -17.69 -5.81 -24.95
CA ASN A 160 -17.54 -5.79 -23.51
C ASN A 160 -16.13 -6.26 -23.10
N THR A 161 -15.49 -5.55 -22.15
CA THR A 161 -14.13 -5.89 -21.66
C THR A 161 -14.09 -6.18 -20.16
N SER A 162 -15.24 -6.25 -19.49
CA SER A 162 -15.36 -6.34 -18.03
C SER A 162 -14.60 -7.52 -17.40
N LEU A 163 -14.63 -8.70 -18.03
CA LEU A 163 -13.90 -9.90 -17.58
C LEU A 163 -12.38 -9.67 -17.64
N ILE A 164 -11.86 -9.29 -18.81
CA ILE A 164 -10.42 -9.09 -18.99
C ILE A 164 -9.90 -7.90 -18.16
N ASP A 165 -10.68 -6.84 -18.00
CA ASP A 165 -10.33 -5.69 -17.19
C ASP A 165 -10.29 -6.03 -15.69
N SER A 166 -11.18 -6.92 -15.25
CA SER A 166 -11.15 -7.43 -13.87
C SER A 166 -9.89 -8.26 -13.62
N LEU A 167 -9.52 -9.17 -14.53
CA LEU A 167 -8.30 -9.97 -14.41
C LEU A 167 -7.02 -9.13 -14.52
N ARG A 168 -6.99 -8.15 -15.43
CA ARG A 168 -5.89 -7.18 -15.55
C ARG A 168 -5.74 -6.33 -14.30
N GLY A 169 -6.83 -6.11 -13.55
CA GLY A 169 -6.82 -5.39 -12.28
C GLY A 169 -5.82 -5.96 -11.26
N PHE A 170 -5.56 -7.27 -11.29
CA PHE A 170 -4.58 -7.91 -10.42
C PHE A 170 -3.13 -7.46 -10.70
N HIS A 171 -2.83 -6.90 -11.87
CA HIS A 171 -1.52 -6.30 -12.12
C HIS A 171 -1.24 -5.05 -11.29
N ARG A 172 -2.26 -4.45 -10.67
CA ARG A 172 -2.10 -3.31 -9.76
C ARG A 172 -1.78 -3.73 -8.32
N TYR A 173 -1.93 -5.01 -7.99
CA TYR A 173 -1.65 -5.48 -6.64
C TYR A 173 -0.14 -5.46 -6.40
N ARG A 174 0.25 -4.94 -5.24
CA ARG A 174 1.65 -4.91 -4.81
C ARG A 174 1.97 -6.21 -4.11
N GLN A 175 3.09 -6.82 -4.47
CA GLN A 175 3.52 -8.02 -3.77
C GLN A 175 4.06 -7.64 -2.38
N VAL A 176 3.52 -8.23 -1.32
CA VAL A 176 3.93 -7.95 0.07
C VAL A 176 4.56 -9.14 0.79
N ALA A 177 4.58 -10.32 0.16
CA ALA A 177 5.30 -11.51 0.65
C ALA A 177 5.81 -12.39 -0.51
N SER A 178 6.79 -13.24 -0.25
CA SER A 178 7.26 -14.25 -1.23
C SER A 178 6.17 -15.26 -1.58
N ASP A 179 5.43 -15.75 -0.58
CA ASP A 179 4.21 -16.54 -0.77
C ASP A 179 2.99 -15.60 -0.86
N HIS A 180 2.88 -14.89 -1.97
CA HIS A 180 1.75 -14.04 -2.28
C HIS A 180 1.19 -14.35 -3.69
N TYR A 181 -0.07 -14.75 -3.74
CA TYR A 181 -0.80 -14.98 -4.99
C TYR A 181 -2.28 -14.67 -4.86
N ILE A 182 -2.93 -14.43 -6.01
CA ILE A 182 -4.37 -14.36 -6.14
C ILE A 182 -4.85 -15.64 -6.82
N GLN A 183 -5.83 -16.29 -6.21
CA GLN A 183 -6.54 -17.41 -6.82
C GLN A 183 -7.82 -16.88 -7.47
N VAL A 184 -7.98 -17.19 -8.76
CA VAL A 184 -9.19 -16.91 -9.52
C VAL A 184 -9.91 -18.24 -9.72
N ASN A 185 -11.04 -18.39 -9.04
CA ASN A 185 -11.84 -19.61 -9.08
C ASN A 185 -13.09 -19.41 -9.91
N TYR A 186 -13.27 -20.24 -10.95
CA TYR A 186 -14.50 -20.21 -11.75
C TYR A 186 -15.52 -21.21 -11.21
N ASN A 187 -16.76 -20.75 -11.07
CA ASN A 187 -17.92 -21.57 -10.76
C ASN A 187 -18.84 -21.62 -12.00
N PRO A 188 -18.83 -22.72 -12.77
CA PRO A 188 -19.63 -22.82 -13.98
C PRO A 188 -21.14 -22.86 -13.71
N SER A 189 -21.58 -23.28 -12.51
CA SER A 189 -23.01 -23.37 -12.19
C SER A 189 -23.69 -22.01 -12.10
N TYR A 190 -22.94 -20.96 -11.77
CA TYR A 190 -23.46 -19.59 -11.62
C TYR A 190 -22.83 -18.61 -12.62
N ASN A 191 -21.98 -19.10 -13.53
CA ASN A 191 -21.11 -18.28 -14.37
C ASN A 191 -20.43 -17.15 -13.57
N GLU A 192 -19.70 -17.54 -12.55
CA GLU A 192 -19.09 -16.63 -11.58
C GLU A 192 -17.58 -16.89 -11.48
N PHE A 193 -16.80 -15.83 -11.32
CA PHE A 193 -15.44 -15.92 -10.81
C PHE A 193 -15.36 -15.32 -9.41
N GLY A 194 -14.85 -16.11 -8.46
CA GLY A 194 -14.43 -15.62 -7.14
C GLY A 194 -12.93 -15.36 -7.11
N PHE A 195 -12.51 -14.31 -6.40
CA PHE A 195 -11.12 -13.89 -6.28
C PHE A 195 -10.68 -13.93 -4.82
N CYS A 196 -9.66 -14.73 -4.51
CA CYS A 196 -9.10 -14.83 -3.17
C CYS A 196 -7.62 -14.48 -3.18
N GLU A 197 -7.21 -13.54 -2.33
CA GLU A 197 -5.81 -13.21 -2.08
C GLU A 197 -5.26 -14.13 -0.99
N TYR A 198 -4.06 -14.65 -1.21
CA TYR A 198 -3.34 -15.50 -0.28
C TYR A 198 -1.99 -14.88 0.04
N ILE A 199 -1.71 -14.65 1.32
CA ILE A 199 -0.45 -14.12 1.83
C ILE A 199 0.03 -15.04 2.96
N ASN A 200 1.16 -15.72 2.77
CA ASN A 200 1.75 -16.66 3.73
C ASN A 200 0.70 -17.66 4.26
N GLY A 201 -0.03 -18.31 3.36
CA GLY A 201 -1.09 -19.28 3.67
C GLY A 201 -2.41 -18.72 4.20
N LYS A 202 -2.52 -17.41 4.49
CA LYS A 202 -3.79 -16.80 4.93
C LYS A 202 -4.60 -16.33 3.73
N SER A 203 -5.89 -16.70 3.69
CA SER A 203 -6.81 -16.33 2.62
C SER A 203 -7.70 -15.14 2.98
N GLY A 204 -7.98 -14.26 2.03
CA GLY A 204 -9.03 -13.25 2.10
C GLY A 204 -9.77 -13.12 0.77
N LEU A 205 -11.10 -12.95 0.82
CA LEU A 205 -11.90 -12.67 -0.37
C LEU A 205 -11.62 -11.22 -0.83
N VAL A 206 -11.23 -11.05 -2.09
CA VAL A 206 -10.90 -9.73 -2.68
C VAL A 206 -11.84 -9.35 -3.84
N GLY A 207 -12.93 -10.11 -3.99
CA GLY A 207 -14.06 -9.77 -4.85
C GLY A 207 -14.55 -10.95 -5.66
N GLY A 208 -15.53 -10.67 -6.53
CA GLY A 208 -16.00 -11.59 -7.54
C GLY A 208 -16.62 -10.87 -8.73
N ILE A 209 -16.80 -11.59 -9.83
CA ILE A 209 -17.58 -11.15 -10.99
C ILE A 209 -18.56 -12.23 -11.38
N VAL A 210 -19.78 -11.84 -11.73
CA VAL A 210 -20.84 -12.75 -12.15
C VAL A 210 -21.32 -12.31 -13.53
N PHE A 211 -21.54 -13.28 -14.41
CA PHE A 211 -22.10 -13.05 -15.73
C PHE A 211 -23.62 -13.03 -15.71
N HIS A 212 -24.21 -11.98 -16.28
CA HIS A 212 -25.65 -11.74 -16.24
C HIS A 212 -26.37 -11.92 -17.57
N GLY A 213 -25.73 -12.51 -18.57
CA GLY A 213 -26.30 -12.64 -19.91
C GLY A 213 -26.02 -11.43 -20.80
N TRP A 214 -26.53 -11.50 -22.03
CA TRP A 214 -26.37 -10.46 -23.05
C TRP A 214 -27.73 -9.81 -23.35
N LYS A 215 -27.71 -8.59 -23.88
CA LYS A 215 -28.94 -7.84 -24.15
C LYS A 215 -29.85 -8.56 -25.14
N GLU A 216 -29.24 -9.30 -26.07
CA GLU A 216 -29.88 -10.04 -27.15
C GLU A 216 -30.46 -11.38 -26.67
N THR A 217 -29.86 -11.99 -25.66
CA THR A 217 -30.25 -13.33 -25.14
C THR A 217 -31.02 -13.26 -23.82
N GLY A 218 -31.08 -12.08 -23.19
CA GLY A 218 -31.77 -11.86 -21.93
C GLY A 218 -30.88 -12.07 -20.71
N TYR A 219 -31.42 -11.70 -19.55
CA TYR A 219 -30.71 -11.78 -18.28
C TYR A 219 -30.65 -13.23 -17.78
N GLN A 220 -29.48 -13.67 -17.30
CA GLN A 220 -29.34 -15.01 -16.71
C GLN A 220 -29.80 -15.03 -15.25
N GLU A 221 -30.62 -16.02 -14.90
CA GLU A 221 -30.91 -16.33 -13.50
C GLU A 221 -29.72 -17.08 -12.88
N ASN A 222 -28.89 -16.34 -12.16
CA ASN A 222 -27.66 -16.84 -11.52
C ASN A 222 -27.67 -16.64 -10.00
N TYR A 223 -28.85 -16.44 -9.41
CA TYR A 223 -29.09 -16.19 -7.97
C TYR A 223 -28.38 -14.93 -7.41
N ALA A 224 -27.72 -14.12 -8.23
CA ALA A 224 -27.15 -12.85 -7.81
C ALA A 224 -28.21 -11.74 -7.89
N VAL A 225 -28.36 -10.95 -6.82
CA VAL A 225 -29.30 -9.82 -6.77
C VAL A 225 -28.61 -8.57 -7.31
N GLN A 226 -29.16 -7.96 -8.36
CA GLN A 226 -28.80 -6.60 -8.80
C GLN A 226 -29.99 -5.66 -8.69
N LEU A 227 -29.82 -4.57 -7.93
CA LEU A 227 -30.81 -3.48 -7.84
C LEU A 227 -30.95 -2.72 -9.17
N THR A 228 -29.93 -2.76 -10.03
CA THR A 228 -29.95 -2.18 -11.37
C THR A 228 -29.32 -3.19 -12.34
N PRO A 229 -30.10 -3.81 -13.24
CA PRO A 229 -29.59 -4.87 -14.12
C PRO A 229 -28.50 -4.35 -15.05
N ASN A 230 -27.34 -5.02 -15.04
CA ASN A 230 -26.26 -4.80 -16.00
C ASN A 230 -25.96 -6.10 -16.75
N TYR A 231 -25.95 -6.06 -18.09
CA TYR A 231 -25.56 -7.19 -18.93
C TYR A 231 -24.02 -7.40 -18.93
N GLY A 232 -23.58 -8.61 -19.27
CA GLY A 232 -22.17 -9.01 -19.25
C GLY A 232 -21.65 -9.40 -17.88
N TRP A 233 -20.33 -9.36 -17.69
CA TRP A 233 -19.71 -9.63 -16.39
C TRP A 233 -19.75 -8.38 -15.51
N SER A 234 -20.27 -8.51 -14.30
CA SER A 234 -20.35 -7.42 -13.35
C SER A 234 -19.69 -7.79 -12.03
N LYS A 235 -19.03 -6.81 -11.41
CA LYS A 235 -18.45 -6.97 -10.08
C LYS A 235 -19.54 -7.03 -9.02
N HIS A 236 -19.37 -7.96 -8.09
CA HIS A 236 -20.13 -8.04 -6.85
C HIS A 236 -19.09 -7.99 -5.72
N THR A 237 -19.12 -6.91 -4.97
CA THR A 237 -18.21 -6.61 -3.85
C THR A 237 -19.04 -6.13 -2.69
#